data_AF-A0A3S0H6H7-F1
#
_entry.id   AF-A0A3S0H6H7-F1
#
_cell.length_a   1.000
_cell.length_b   1.000
_cell.length_c   1.000
_cell.angle_alpha   90.00
_cell.angle_beta   90.00
_cell.angle_gamma   90.00
#
_symmetry.space_group_name_H-M   'P 1'
#
loop_
_entity.id
_entity.type
_entity.pdbx_description
1 polymer ?
#
loop_
_entity_poly.entity_id
_entity_poly.type
_entity_poly.pdbx_seq_one_letter_code
_entity_poly.pdbx_strand_id
1 'polypeptide(L)' 'MRIAVVADIHGNVLALDAVLDDLKRRGGADLTVNLGDCVSGPLWPRETMERLQA' A
#
# COMPACT_ATOMS: atom_id res chain seq x y z
N MET A 1 5.90 3.16 -19.53
CA MET A 1 5.08 2.32 -18.64
C MET A 1 5.85 2.05 -17.36
N ARG A 2 5.32 2.45 -16.21
CA ARG A 2 5.87 2.27 -14.87
C ARG A 2 4.87 1.47 -14.04
N ILE A 3 5.34 0.44 -13.35
CA ILE A 3 4.52 -0.40 -12.48
C ILE A 3 5.04 -0.24 -11.05
N ALA A 4 4.14 0.11 -10.12
CA ALA A 4 4.41 0.07 -8.69
C ALA A 4 3.95 -1.28 -8.13
N VAL A 5 4.75 -1.90 -7.29
CA VAL A 5 4.43 -3.18 -6.65
C VAL A 5 4.48 -2.99 -5.14
N VAL A 6 3.41 -3.38 -4.45
CA VAL A 6 3.31 -3.36 -2.98
C VAL A 6 2.99 -4.76 -2.47
N ALA A 7 3.49 -5.10 -1.28
CA ALA A 7 3.31 -6.40 -0.63
C ALA A 7 3.53 -6.25 0.88
N ASP A 8 3.16 -7.27 1.66
CA ASP A 8 3.57 -7.46 3.06
C ASP A 8 3.31 -6.22 3.94
N ILE A 9 2.13 -5.64 3.77
CA ILE A 9 1.74 -4.42 4.50
C ILE A 9 1.46 -4.75 5.98
N HIS A 10 1.02 -5.98 6.28
CA HIS A 10 0.81 -6.47 7.66
C HIS A 10 0.01 -5.51 8.56
N GLY A 11 -1.05 -4.92 8.01
CA GLY A 11 -1.92 -3.97 8.72
C GLY A 11 -1.26 -2.63 9.04
N ASN A 12 -0.07 -2.32 8.48
CA ASN A 12 0.65 -1.09 8.76
C ASN A 12 0.18 0.05 7.83
N VAL A 13 -1.00 0.60 8.12
CA VAL A 13 -1.60 1.69 7.33
C VAL A 13 -0.69 2.92 7.22
N LEU A 14 0.08 3.24 8.28
CA LEU A 14 1.01 4.37 8.29
C LEU A 14 2.18 4.15 7.31
N ALA A 15 2.71 2.93 7.24
CA ALA A 15 3.74 2.59 6.26
C ALA A 15 3.18 2.61 4.84
N LEU A 16 1.95 2.12 4.64
CA LEU A 16 1.26 2.18 3.35
C LEU A 16 1.11 3.64 2.87
N ASP A 17 0.64 4.54 3.73
CA ASP A 17 0.50 5.96 3.39
C ASP A 17 1.84 6.60 3.01
N ALA A 18 2.90 6.33 3.79
CA ALA A 18 4.24 6.84 3.48
C ALA A 18 4.75 6.36 2.11
N VAL A 19 4.52 5.08 1.77
CA VAL A 19 4.89 4.51 0.47
C VAL A 19 4.09 5.14 -0.67
N LEU A 20 2.78 5.32 -0.49
CA LEU A 20 1.92 5.92 -1.51
C LEU A 20 2.25 7.39 -1.75
N ASP A 21 2.61 8.14 -0.71
CA ASP A 21 3.01 9.54 -0.84
C ASP A 21 4.39 9.68 -1.48
N ASP A 22 5.33 8.78 -1.18
CA ASP A 22 6.61 8.72 -1.89
C ASP A 22 6.42 8.35 -3.37
N LEU A 23 5.53 7.40 -3.69
CA LEU A 23 5.18 7.05 -5.06
C LEU A 23 4.63 8.27 -5.82
N LYS A 24 3.72 9.03 -5.22
CA LYS A 24 3.21 10.28 -5.81
C LYS A 24 4.33 11.29 -6.05
N ARG A 25 5.21 11.50 -5.06
CA ARG A 25 6.37 12.41 -5.18
C ARG A 25 7.33 12.03 -6.30
N ARG A 26 7.49 10.73 -6.58
CA ARG A 26 8.32 10.21 -7.70
C ARG A 26 7.64 10.30 -9.07
N GLY A 27 6.43 10.85 -9.14
CA GLY A 27 5.67 11.03 -10.37
C GLY A 27 4.71 9.90 -10.71
N GLY A 28 4.39 9.01 -9.75
CA GLY A 28 3.38 7.97 -9.89
C GLY A 28 3.78 6.77 -10.76
N ALA A 29 2.80 5.88 -10.97
CA ALA A 29 2.90 4.69 -11.82
C ALA A 29 1.63 4.56 -12.68
N ASP A 30 1.75 3.87 -13.82
CA ASP A 30 0.63 3.58 -14.72
C ASP A 30 -0.25 2.44 -14.19
N LEU A 31 0.35 1.56 -13.38
CA LEU A 31 -0.32 0.43 -12.73
C LEU A 31 0.29 0.19 -11.35
N THR A 32 -0.57 -0.03 -10.35
CA THR A 32 -0.16 -0.51 -9.03
C THR A 32 -0.64 -1.93 -8.83
N VAL A 33 0.27 -2.83 -8.48
CA VAL A 33 -0.02 -4.24 -8.22
C VAL A 33 0.22 -4.54 -6.75
N ASN A 34 -0.78 -5.14 -6.10
CA ASN A 34 -0.67 -5.61 -4.73
C ASN A 34 -0.48 -7.14 -4.74
N LEU A 35 0.60 -7.63 -4.14
CA LEU A 35 0.94 -9.07 -4.10
C LEU A 35 0.33 -9.80 -2.90
N GLY A 36 -0.28 -9.10 -1.94
CA GLY A 36 -0.97 -9.69 -0.80
C GLY A 36 -0.27 -9.48 0.55
N ASP A 37 -0.64 -10.33 1.50
CA ASP A 37 -0.27 -10.28 2.92
C ASP A 37 -0.45 -8.90 3.59
N CYS A 38 -1.59 -8.27 3.28
CA CYS A 38 -1.82 -6.87 3.64
C CYS A 38 -2.45 -6.65 5.01
N VAL A 39 -3.23 -7.61 5.51
CA VAL A 39 -4.11 -7.43 6.68
C VAL A 39 -3.87 -8.47 7.77
N SER A 40 -2.67 -9.05 7.78
CA SER A 40 -2.18 -9.92 8.84
C SER A 40 -1.49 -9.09 9.95
N GLY A 41 -1.43 -9.62 11.18
CA GLY A 41 -0.71 -8.97 12.28
C GLY A 41 -1.55 -8.03 13.17
N PRO A 42 -0.93 -7.46 14.22
CA PRO A 42 -1.65 -6.80 15.32
C PRO A 42 -1.84 -5.28 15.17
N LEU A 43 -1.56 -4.72 13.99
CA LEU A 43 -1.60 -3.27 13.73
C LEU A 43 -3.03 -2.81 13.40
N TRP A 44 -3.23 -2.21 12.23
CA TRP A 44 -4.50 -1.64 11.77
C TRP A 44 -4.99 -2.36 10.50
N PRO A 45 -5.38 -3.64 10.59
CA PRO A 45 -5.75 -4.43 9.42
C PRO A 45 -7.01 -3.89 8.72
N ARG A 46 -7.98 -3.35 9.48
CA ARG A 46 -9.19 -2.76 8.91
C ARG A 46 -8.87 -1.50 8.10
N GLU A 47 -8.16 -0.57 8.72
CA GLU A 47 -7.78 0.71 8.14
C GLU A 47 -6.87 0.51 6.92
N THR A 48 -5.99 -0.50 6.98
CA THR A 48 -5.17 -0.90 5.84
C THR A 48 -6.03 -1.39 4.67
N MET A 49 -7.05 -2.23 4.92
CA MET A 49 -7.96 -2.69 3.87
C MET A 49 -8.77 -1.54 3.27
N GLU A 50 -9.34 -0.68 4.12
CA GLU A 50 -10.09 0.51 3.71
C GLU A 50 -9.20 1.40 2.83
N ARG A 51 -7.94 1.57 3.21
CA ARG A 51 -6.98 2.38 2.47
C ARG A 51 -6.57 1.79 1.12
N LEU A 52 -6.54 0.46 1.00
CA LEU A 52 -6.28 -0.26 -0.25
C LEU A 52 -7.46 -0.26 -1.21
N GLN A 53 -8.68 -0.06 -0.70
CA GLN A 53 -9.92 0.00 -1.49
C GLN A 53 -10.31 1.42 -1.94
N ALA A 54 -9.67 2.44 -1.37
CA ALA A 54 -9.87 3.86 -1.71
C ALA A 54 -9.19 4.25 -3.03
#